data_AF-A0A954XJ42-F1
#
_entry.id   AF-A0A954XJ42-F1
#
_cell.length_a   1.000
_cell.length_b   1.000
_cell.length_c   1.000
_cell.angle_alpha   90.00
_cell.angle_beta   90.00
_cell.angle_gamma   90.00
#
_symmetry.space_group_name_H-M   'P 1'
#
loop_
_entity.id
_entity.type
_entity.pdbx_description
1 polymer ?
#
loop_
_entity_poly.entity_id
_entity_poly.type
_entity_poly.pdbx_seq_one_letter_code
_entity_poly.pdbx_strand_id
1 'polypeptide(L)'
;LARRLAKAQSEHDGRRAVMPSEQYVRWFTLRSNKVPVQVRDLQGPWDAGIDASKTDIRVEARFDIPTLTESVPAEREADKIRVKQNSGTNNAPTNPKAFNMVDYDAATYVGEGDGLDLPDYEPLLYSRDATLVTRITESHWDDSQLIVVTNGSFLLNMPLVNHENRKLAGKLVEACGDGKLAVFVESGPYGIAVYDEEPTAKYPTGLEVFTVWPLAPIALHFAVLGIIVCFCMLPIFGRPIEPELDSISDFGKHIEALGRLLERTRDDKYARTRLRQYYEKVKGEAPAFLVEPEVGPPIRSTPPMPSAPSQSS
;
A
#
# COMPACT_ATOMS: atom_id res chain seq x y z
N LEU A 1 17.94 -11.42 -6.69
CA LEU A 1 18.79 -10.24 -6.38
C LEU A 1 19.50 -9.69 -7.63
N ALA A 2 20.22 -10.52 -8.40
CA ALA A 2 20.96 -10.10 -9.61
C ALA A 2 20.14 -9.25 -10.62
N ARG A 3 18.89 -9.63 -10.93
CA ARG A 3 18.02 -8.87 -11.86
C ARG A 3 17.64 -7.47 -11.34
N ARG A 4 17.46 -7.31 -10.02
CA ARG A 4 17.17 -6.01 -9.41
C ARG A 4 18.40 -5.11 -9.42
N LEU A 5 19.57 -5.68 -9.13
CA LEU A 5 20.85 -4.97 -9.21
C LEU A 5 21.13 -4.51 -10.65
N ALA A 6 20.96 -5.39 -11.64
CA ALA A 6 21.15 -5.04 -13.05
C ALA A 6 20.18 -3.93 -13.51
N LYS A 7 18.93 -3.96 -13.07
CA LYS A 7 17.96 -2.88 -13.37
C LYS A 7 18.37 -1.56 -12.72
N ALA A 8 18.72 -1.58 -11.43
CA ALA A 8 19.17 -0.38 -10.72
C ALA A 8 20.43 0.22 -11.34
N GLN A 9 21.38 -0.63 -11.73
CA GLN A 9 22.59 -0.22 -12.45
C GLN A 9 22.23 0.42 -13.80
N SER A 10 21.38 -0.22 -14.60
CA SER A 10 20.97 0.32 -15.90
C SER A 10 20.21 1.64 -15.78
N GLU A 11 19.35 1.81 -14.77
CA GLU A 11 18.64 3.07 -14.50
C GLU A 11 19.62 4.18 -14.05
N HIS A 12 20.59 3.84 -13.20
CA HIS A 12 21.64 4.75 -12.77
C HIS A 12 22.48 5.21 -13.97
N ASP A 13 22.95 4.27 -14.79
CA ASP A 13 23.75 4.55 -15.98
C ASP A 13 22.96 5.38 -17.01
N GLY A 14 21.64 5.12 -17.14
CA GLY A 14 20.74 5.88 -17.99
C GLY A 14 20.59 7.34 -17.56
N ARG A 15 20.44 7.62 -16.26
CA ARG A 15 20.39 9.00 -15.74
C ARG A 15 21.73 9.71 -15.91
N ARG A 16 22.84 8.98 -15.73
CA ARG A 16 24.21 9.48 -15.91
C ARG A 16 24.51 9.88 -17.34
N ALA A 17 24.02 9.14 -18.32
CA ALA A 17 24.25 9.43 -19.74
C ALA A 17 23.68 10.79 -20.18
N VAL A 18 22.70 11.33 -19.45
CA VAL A 18 22.06 12.63 -19.72
C VAL A 18 22.69 13.78 -18.91
N MET A 19 23.59 13.48 -17.96
CA MET A 19 24.27 14.54 -17.20
C MET A 19 25.22 15.35 -18.09
N PRO A 20 25.28 16.68 -17.91
CA PRO A 20 26.22 17.51 -18.65
C PRO A 20 27.66 17.12 -18.30
N SER A 21 28.55 17.21 -19.29
CA SER A 21 29.98 16.98 -19.07
C SER A 21 30.61 18.07 -18.20
N GLU A 22 30.11 19.29 -18.33
CA GLU A 22 30.49 20.47 -17.58
C GLU A 22 29.28 21.38 -17.44
N GLN A 23 29.01 21.85 -16.21
CA GLN A 23 27.98 22.84 -15.96
C GLN A 23 28.44 23.77 -14.85
N TYR A 24 28.53 25.05 -15.15
CA TYR A 24 28.80 26.08 -14.16
C TYR A 24 27.51 26.42 -13.41
N VAL A 25 27.61 26.44 -12.09
CA VAL A 25 26.63 26.99 -11.17
C VAL A 25 27.37 28.02 -10.32
N ARG A 26 26.72 29.11 -9.91
CA ARG A 26 27.34 30.21 -9.15
C ARG A 26 28.30 29.74 -8.03
N TRP A 27 28.02 28.59 -7.41
CA TRP A 27 28.77 28.07 -6.26
C TRP A 27 29.74 26.93 -6.60
N PHE A 28 29.69 26.35 -7.80
CA PHE A 28 30.56 25.24 -8.22
C PHE A 28 30.49 24.98 -9.72
N THR A 29 31.55 24.40 -10.25
CA THR A 29 31.56 23.81 -11.59
C THR A 29 31.39 22.30 -11.46
N LEU A 30 30.27 21.76 -11.92
CA LEU A 30 30.09 20.32 -12.05
C LEU A 30 30.89 19.83 -13.25
N ARG A 31 31.82 18.88 -13.03
CA ARG A 31 32.54 18.17 -14.10
C ARG A 31 32.28 16.68 -13.98
N SER A 32 31.77 16.07 -15.04
CA SER A 32 31.55 14.62 -15.11
C SER A 32 32.81 13.92 -15.62
N ASN A 33 33.28 12.93 -14.87
CA ASN A 33 34.40 12.09 -15.32
C ASN A 33 33.88 11.02 -16.28
N LYS A 34 34.55 10.85 -17.42
CA LYS A 34 34.25 9.77 -18.37
C LYS A 34 34.54 8.38 -17.81
N VAL A 35 35.47 8.29 -16.84
CA VAL A 35 35.88 7.04 -16.21
C VAL A 35 35.85 7.23 -14.68
N PRO A 36 35.14 6.37 -13.92
CA PRO A 36 35.20 6.35 -12.47
C PRO A 36 36.63 6.19 -11.96
N VAL A 37 37.05 7.04 -11.02
CA VAL A 37 38.35 6.95 -10.35
C VAL A 37 38.15 6.43 -8.94
N GLN A 38 38.84 5.34 -8.59
CA GLN A 38 38.84 4.85 -7.21
C GLN A 38 39.81 5.68 -6.37
N VAL A 39 39.32 6.23 -5.26
CA VAL A 39 40.12 7.02 -4.33
C VAL A 39 40.95 6.07 -3.47
N ARG A 40 42.26 6.27 -3.46
CA ARG A 40 43.21 5.44 -2.68
C ARG A 40 44.01 6.25 -1.66
N ASP A 41 43.97 7.57 -1.78
CA ASP A 41 44.57 8.53 -0.89
C ASP A 41 43.51 9.52 -0.44
N LEU A 42 43.49 9.81 0.86
CA LEU A 42 42.67 10.85 1.47
C LEU A 42 43.61 11.82 2.17
N GLN A 43 43.26 13.10 2.09
CA GLN A 43 43.98 14.22 2.67
C GLN A 43 42.98 15.23 3.23
N GLY A 44 43.44 16.03 4.19
CA GLY A 44 42.69 17.14 4.76
C GLY A 44 42.24 16.87 6.20
N PRO A 45 41.60 17.83 6.86
CA PRO A 45 41.26 17.74 8.29
C PRO A 45 40.49 16.48 8.72
N TRP A 46 39.73 15.87 7.79
CA TRP A 46 38.95 14.66 8.07
C TRP A 46 39.70 13.35 7.79
N ASP A 47 40.94 13.38 7.29
CA ASP A 47 41.73 12.16 7.01
C ASP A 47 42.23 11.45 8.28
N ALA A 48 42.25 12.15 9.40
CA ALA A 48 42.86 11.69 10.63
C ALA A 48 42.25 10.39 11.15
N GLY A 49 43.06 9.33 11.19
CA GLY A 49 42.65 8.01 11.68
C GLY A 49 41.82 7.18 10.68
N ILE A 50 41.80 7.57 9.40
CA ILE A 50 41.04 6.91 8.35
C ILE A 50 41.99 6.20 7.38
N ASP A 51 41.76 4.91 7.16
CA ASP A 51 42.51 4.13 6.17
C ASP A 51 41.84 4.23 4.79
N ALA A 52 42.35 5.14 3.96
CA ALA A 52 41.85 5.40 2.60
C ALA A 52 41.81 4.16 1.71
N SER A 53 42.70 3.19 1.91
CA SER A 53 42.73 1.97 1.10
C SER A 53 41.50 1.07 1.33
N LYS A 54 40.77 1.30 2.43
CA LYS A 54 39.60 0.53 2.82
C LYS A 54 38.28 1.24 2.54
N THR A 55 38.24 2.52 2.14
CA THR A 55 36.97 3.28 2.07
C THR A 55 36.10 2.95 0.83
N ASP A 56 36.63 2.25 -0.18
CA ASP A 56 35.98 1.92 -1.47
C ASP A 56 35.24 3.10 -2.12
N ILE A 57 35.75 4.32 -1.91
CA ILE A 57 35.19 5.53 -2.49
C ILE A 57 35.53 5.60 -3.98
N ARG A 58 34.54 5.90 -4.81
CA ARG A 58 34.69 6.06 -6.26
C ARG A 58 34.13 7.39 -6.72
N VAL A 59 34.96 8.19 -7.38
CA VAL A 59 34.60 9.51 -7.91
C VAL A 59 34.25 9.40 -9.39
N GLU A 60 33.00 9.70 -9.71
CA GLU A 60 32.50 9.69 -11.10
C GLU A 60 32.10 11.08 -11.60
N ALA A 61 31.92 12.04 -10.69
CA ALA A 61 31.76 13.46 -10.98
C ALA A 61 32.45 14.23 -9.86
N ARG A 62 32.91 15.44 -10.17
CA ARG A 62 33.53 16.34 -9.21
C ARG A 62 32.86 17.71 -9.27
N PHE A 63 32.78 18.36 -8.11
CA PHE A 63 32.45 19.77 -8.01
C PHE A 63 33.76 20.52 -7.79
N ASP A 64 34.13 21.33 -8.77
CA ASP A 64 35.29 22.20 -8.67
C ASP A 64 34.84 23.54 -8.06
N ILE A 65 35.61 24.06 -7.11
CA ILE A 65 35.37 25.38 -6.50
C ILE A 65 35.55 26.42 -7.61
N PRO A 66 34.58 27.34 -7.80
CA PRO A 66 34.66 28.32 -8.87
C PRO A 66 35.86 29.22 -8.61
N THR A 67 36.82 29.23 -9.54
CA THR A 67 37.94 30.17 -9.48
C THR A 67 37.49 31.50 -10.11
N LEU A 68 37.98 32.64 -9.61
CA LEU A 68 37.66 33.99 -10.13
C LEU A 68 37.95 34.17 -11.65
N THR A 69 38.66 33.22 -12.27
CA THR A 69 38.96 33.20 -13.71
C THR A 69 37.92 32.40 -14.52
N GLU A 70 37.15 31.52 -13.88
CA GLU A 70 36.08 30.72 -14.49
C GLU A 70 34.71 31.41 -14.38
N SER A 71 34.61 32.53 -13.66
CA SER A 71 33.37 33.30 -13.56
C SER A 71 33.01 33.89 -14.92
N VAL A 72 31.93 33.37 -15.48
CA VAL A 72 31.27 33.73 -16.75
C VAL A 72 31.88 33.03 -17.98
N PRO A 73 31.20 32.04 -18.58
CA PRO A 73 31.47 31.65 -19.96
C PRO A 73 31.31 32.91 -20.82
N ALA A 74 32.42 33.43 -21.35
CA ALA A 74 32.44 34.65 -22.15
C ALA A 74 31.59 34.47 -23.41
N GLU A 75 30.29 34.81 -23.37
CA GLU A 75 29.32 35.01 -24.46
C GLU A 75 29.26 33.96 -25.60
N ARG A 76 30.09 32.93 -25.60
CA ARG A 76 30.37 32.06 -26.74
C ARG A 76 29.71 30.70 -26.56
N GLU A 77 28.40 30.66 -26.33
CA GLU A 77 27.60 29.48 -26.71
C GLU A 77 26.07 29.62 -26.58
N ALA A 78 25.55 30.77 -26.13
CA ALA A 78 24.09 31.01 -26.08
C ALA A 78 23.41 30.93 -27.47
N ASP A 79 24.18 31.05 -28.56
CA ASP A 79 23.65 31.09 -29.92
C ASP A 79 23.40 29.70 -30.57
N LYS A 80 23.70 28.58 -29.87
CA LYS A 80 23.58 27.22 -30.45
C LYS A 80 22.49 26.34 -29.86
N ILE A 81 21.84 26.72 -28.76
CA ILE A 81 20.72 25.95 -28.19
C ILE A 81 19.38 26.48 -28.72
N ARG A 82 19.24 26.54 -30.05
CA ARG A 82 17.94 26.79 -30.69
C ARG A 82 17.23 25.45 -30.88
N VAL A 83 16.67 24.91 -29.80
CA VAL A 83 15.76 23.76 -29.86
C VAL A 83 14.57 24.14 -30.74
N LYS A 84 14.37 23.42 -31.84
CA LYS A 84 13.22 23.57 -32.74
C LYS A 84 11.91 23.44 -31.95
N GLN A 85 11.27 24.55 -31.65
CA GLN A 85 9.86 24.56 -31.24
C GLN A 85 9.00 24.16 -32.45
N ASN A 86 8.59 22.89 -32.50
CA ASN A 86 7.51 22.48 -33.38
C ASN A 86 6.18 22.98 -32.78
N SER A 87 5.62 24.05 -33.35
CA SER A 87 4.25 24.47 -33.07
C SER A 87 3.28 23.54 -33.80
N GLY A 88 2.76 22.55 -33.06
CA GLY A 88 1.62 21.74 -33.47
C GLY A 88 0.49 21.96 -32.48
N THR A 89 -0.46 22.81 -32.84
CA THR A 89 -1.71 23.03 -32.09
C THR A 89 -2.53 21.73 -32.08
N ASN A 90 -2.91 21.23 -30.90
CA ASN A 90 -4.14 20.46 -30.70
C ASN A 90 -4.51 20.42 -29.20
N ASN A 91 -5.76 20.79 -28.93
CA ASN A 91 -6.33 20.99 -27.61
C ASN A 91 -6.65 19.65 -26.90
N ALA A 92 -6.07 19.44 -25.72
CA ALA A 92 -6.60 18.63 -24.61
C ALA A 92 -5.86 19.03 -23.31
N PRO A 93 -6.52 19.21 -22.15
CA PRO A 93 -5.87 19.64 -20.92
C PRO A 93 -5.23 18.43 -20.22
N THR A 94 -4.10 17.94 -20.73
CA THR A 94 -3.33 16.85 -20.13
C THR A 94 -1.83 17.11 -20.27
N ASN A 95 -1.28 17.97 -19.41
CA ASN A 95 0.12 17.93 -18.94
C ASN A 95 0.32 19.05 -17.92
N PRO A 96 1.00 18.85 -16.77
CA PRO A 96 1.58 19.98 -16.07
C PRO A 96 2.48 20.70 -17.07
N LYS A 97 2.21 22.00 -17.28
CA LYS A 97 2.92 22.86 -18.22
C LYS A 97 4.42 22.54 -18.15
N ALA A 98 5.02 22.25 -19.30
CA ALA A 98 6.45 22.17 -19.47
C ALA A 98 7.07 23.38 -18.76
N PHE A 99 7.67 23.13 -17.59
CA PHE A 99 8.51 24.11 -16.95
C PHE A 99 9.73 24.20 -17.86
N ASN A 100 9.88 25.35 -18.52
CA ASN A 100 11.16 25.72 -19.06
C ASN A 100 12.13 25.58 -17.88
N MET A 101 13.08 24.65 -18.01
CA MET A 101 14.30 24.69 -17.20
C MET A 101 14.80 26.10 -17.41
N VAL A 102 14.65 26.95 -16.40
CA VAL A 102 15.01 28.36 -16.50
C VAL A 102 16.46 28.33 -16.96
N ASP A 103 16.73 28.85 -18.15
CA ASP A 103 18.08 29.23 -18.52
C ASP A 103 18.49 30.18 -17.40
N TYR A 104 19.24 29.64 -16.44
CA TYR A 104 19.81 30.41 -15.35
C TYR A 104 20.88 31.26 -16.03
N ASP A 105 20.45 32.41 -16.52
CA ASP A 105 21.31 33.40 -17.12
C ASP A 105 22.18 33.96 -15.98
N ALA A 106 23.36 33.37 -15.84
CA ALA A 106 24.36 33.75 -14.84
C ALA A 106 24.71 35.25 -14.93
N ALA A 107 24.37 35.91 -16.05
CA ALA A 107 24.54 37.35 -16.24
C ALA A 107 23.59 38.22 -15.39
N THR A 108 22.44 37.70 -14.93
CA THR A 108 21.43 38.54 -14.24
C THR A 108 21.83 38.93 -12.81
N TYR A 109 22.89 38.34 -12.26
CA TYR A 109 23.43 38.66 -10.93
C TYR A 109 24.84 39.26 -10.97
N VAL A 110 25.30 39.70 -12.15
CA VAL A 110 26.44 40.61 -12.23
C VAL A 110 25.86 42.02 -12.11
N GLY A 111 25.56 42.42 -10.87
CA GLY A 111 25.39 43.84 -10.59
C GLY A 111 26.67 44.56 -11.02
N GLU A 112 26.53 45.64 -11.80
CA GLU A 112 27.60 46.62 -11.98
C GLU A 112 27.97 47.17 -10.59
N GLY A 113 28.97 46.57 -9.95
CA GLY A 113 29.40 46.96 -8.62
C GLY A 113 30.14 45.84 -7.93
N ASP A 114 31.45 46.00 -7.87
CA ASP A 114 32.33 45.50 -6.80
C ASP A 114 32.60 43.98 -6.84
N GLY A 115 33.82 43.57 -6.48
CA GLY A 115 34.29 42.20 -6.67
C GLY A 115 33.30 41.15 -6.14
N LEU A 116 33.14 40.03 -6.88
CA LEU A 116 32.31 38.91 -6.44
C LEU A 116 32.72 38.52 -5.00
N ASP A 117 31.86 38.87 -4.03
CA ASP A 117 31.97 38.39 -2.66
C ASP A 117 31.65 36.90 -2.68
N LEU A 118 32.69 36.11 -2.98
CA LEU A 118 32.60 34.66 -3.01
C LEU A 118 32.65 34.16 -1.58
N PRO A 119 31.86 33.12 -1.23
CA PRO A 119 31.95 32.51 0.07
C PRO A 119 33.35 31.92 0.30
N ASP A 120 33.71 31.75 1.56
CA ASP A 120 34.94 31.06 1.93
C ASP A 120 34.76 29.55 1.74
N TYR A 121 35.70 28.92 1.02
CA TYR A 121 35.70 27.48 0.76
C TYR A 121 36.86 26.80 1.48
N GLU A 122 36.56 25.87 2.39
CA GLU A 122 37.54 25.08 3.12
C GLU A 122 37.38 23.58 2.74
N PRO A 123 38.35 22.97 2.04
CA PRO A 123 38.31 21.53 1.74
C PRO A 123 38.57 20.72 3.02
N LEU A 124 37.57 19.96 3.46
CA LEU A 124 37.65 19.13 4.67
C LEU A 124 38.19 17.72 4.38
N LEU A 125 37.87 17.20 3.19
CA LEU A 125 38.34 15.91 2.71
C LEU A 125 38.56 15.97 1.20
N TYR A 126 39.75 15.60 0.76
CA TYR A 126 40.11 15.57 -0.66
C TYR A 126 41.07 14.42 -0.96
N SER A 127 41.17 14.09 -2.24
CA SER A 127 42.16 13.17 -2.82
C SER A 127 42.96 13.95 -3.86
N ARG A 128 44.04 13.38 -4.39
CA ARG A 128 44.82 13.97 -5.48
C ARG A 128 43.97 14.52 -6.63
N ASP A 129 42.89 13.82 -6.98
CA ASP A 129 42.13 14.08 -8.20
C ASP A 129 40.77 14.78 -7.97
N ALA A 130 40.31 14.89 -6.71
CA ALA A 130 38.98 15.44 -6.39
C ALA A 130 38.82 15.88 -4.93
N THR A 131 38.05 16.96 -4.73
CA THR A 131 37.53 17.35 -3.41
C THR A 131 36.25 16.58 -3.11
N LEU A 132 36.22 15.89 -1.97
CA LEU A 132 35.11 15.01 -1.57
C LEU A 132 34.13 15.71 -0.62
N VAL A 133 34.66 16.52 0.28
CA VAL A 133 33.89 17.31 1.26
C VAL A 133 34.45 18.72 1.35
N THR A 134 33.59 19.70 1.20
CA THR A 134 33.92 21.13 1.28
C THR A 134 33.01 21.81 2.28
N ARG A 135 33.59 22.61 3.18
CA ARG A 135 32.85 23.58 3.99
C ARG A 135 32.79 24.91 3.26
N ILE A 136 31.62 25.51 3.26
CA ILE A 136 31.33 26.82 2.71
C ILE A 136 30.80 27.69 3.84
N THR A 137 31.35 28.89 4.00
CA THR A 137 30.94 29.87 5.01
C THR A 137 30.84 31.27 4.40
N GLU A 138 29.88 32.06 4.86
CA GLU A 138 29.76 33.48 4.52
C GLU A 138 29.69 34.31 5.79
N SER A 139 30.24 35.52 5.72
CA SER A 139 30.27 36.45 6.87
C SER A 139 28.88 36.79 7.41
N HIS A 140 27.85 36.73 6.57
CA HIS A 140 26.47 37.05 6.92
C HIS A 140 25.64 35.86 7.42
N TRP A 141 26.23 34.66 7.58
CA TRP A 141 25.54 33.43 7.98
C TRP A 141 25.48 33.19 9.49
N ASP A 142 25.92 34.16 10.33
CA ASP A 142 25.84 34.09 11.80
C ASP A 142 26.30 32.73 12.36
N ASP A 143 27.56 32.36 12.10
CA ASP A 143 28.20 31.07 12.45
C ASP A 143 27.59 29.82 11.76
N SER A 144 26.64 29.98 10.86
CA SER A 144 26.14 28.88 10.03
C SER A 144 27.12 28.52 8.92
N GLN A 145 27.10 27.25 8.52
CA GLN A 145 27.99 26.72 7.49
C GLN A 145 27.20 25.78 6.58
N LEU A 146 27.70 25.61 5.37
CA LEU A 146 27.20 24.63 4.42
C LEU A 146 28.30 23.59 4.16
N ILE A 147 27.97 22.31 4.31
CA ILE A 147 28.89 21.20 4.02
C ILE A 147 28.43 20.53 2.74
N VAL A 148 29.20 20.70 1.67
CA VAL A 148 28.97 20.01 0.40
C VAL A 148 29.70 18.67 0.43
N VAL A 149 28.96 17.58 0.35
CA VAL A 149 29.51 16.24 0.11
C VAL A 149 29.36 15.92 -1.37
N THR A 150 30.44 16.10 -2.13
CA THR A 150 30.45 15.92 -3.58
C THR A 150 30.26 14.45 -3.97
N ASN A 151 30.69 13.56 -3.08
CA ASN A 151 30.60 12.12 -3.24
C ASN A 151 30.03 11.46 -1.97
N GLY A 152 28.72 11.25 -1.96
CA GLY A 152 28.01 10.62 -0.84
C GLY A 152 28.14 9.09 -0.78
N SER A 153 28.99 8.44 -1.57
CA SER A 153 29.05 6.97 -1.63
C SER A 153 29.34 6.33 -0.26
N PHE A 154 30.21 6.93 0.55
CA PHE A 154 30.53 6.43 1.90
C PHE A 154 29.38 6.59 2.90
N LEU A 155 28.33 7.35 2.57
CA LEU A 155 27.14 7.57 3.40
C LEU A 155 25.99 6.61 3.05
N LEU A 156 26.14 5.78 2.02
CA LEU A 156 25.11 4.82 1.63
C LEU A 156 25.06 3.63 2.60
N ASN A 157 23.86 3.04 2.76
CA ASN A 157 23.61 1.94 3.71
C ASN A 157 24.61 0.78 3.63
N MET A 158 25.00 0.36 2.41
CA MET A 158 25.95 -0.74 2.22
C MET A 158 27.40 -0.32 2.56
N PRO A 159 27.94 0.77 1.99
CA PRO A 159 29.23 1.34 2.38
C PRO A 159 29.41 1.62 3.87
N LEU A 160 28.35 1.96 4.62
CA LEU A 160 28.41 2.18 6.07
C LEU A 160 28.72 0.91 6.89
N VAL A 161 28.63 -0.28 6.30
CA VAL A 161 29.11 -1.53 6.95
C VAL A 161 30.63 -1.50 7.13
N ASN A 162 31.35 -0.74 6.29
CA ASN A 162 32.78 -0.53 6.44
C ASN A 162 33.10 0.39 7.61
N HIS A 163 34.07 0.00 8.45
CA HIS A 163 34.46 0.78 9.62
C HIS A 163 35.03 2.16 9.28
N GLU A 164 35.83 2.27 8.21
CA GLU A 164 36.45 3.54 7.82
C GLU A 164 35.40 4.54 7.32
N ASN A 165 34.37 4.04 6.61
CA ASN A 165 33.24 4.87 6.16
C ASN A 165 32.38 5.36 7.35
N ARG A 166 32.26 4.57 8.43
CA ARG A 166 31.60 5.04 9.65
C ARG A 166 32.38 6.14 10.36
N LYS A 167 33.72 6.12 10.32
CA LYS A 167 34.53 7.22 10.87
C LYS A 167 34.26 8.50 10.09
N LEU A 168 34.23 8.43 8.75
CA LEU A 168 33.86 9.57 7.89
C LEU A 168 32.44 10.09 8.18
N ALA A 169 31.47 9.18 8.31
CA ALA A 169 30.11 9.56 8.68
C ALA A 169 30.07 10.22 10.07
N GLY A 170 30.87 9.73 11.02
CA GLY A 170 31.04 10.35 12.34
C GLY A 170 31.57 11.78 12.25
N LYS A 171 32.55 12.05 11.38
CA LYS A 171 33.06 13.42 11.12
C LYS A 171 31.99 14.36 10.58
N LEU A 172 31.10 13.87 9.72
CA LEU A 172 29.96 14.65 9.25
C LEU A 172 28.98 14.97 10.39
N VAL A 173 28.67 13.99 11.24
CA VAL A 173 27.81 14.20 12.42
C VAL A 173 28.42 15.20 13.39
N GLU A 174 29.71 15.06 13.70
CA GLU A 174 30.47 16.02 14.54
C GLU A 174 30.39 17.44 13.96
N ALA A 175 30.50 17.59 12.64
CA ALA A 175 30.44 18.89 11.98
C ALA A 175 29.04 19.52 11.96
N CYS A 176 27.97 18.71 11.98
CA CYS A 176 26.59 19.20 12.13
C CYS A 176 26.26 19.63 13.57
N GLY A 177 26.99 19.13 14.56
CA GLY A 177 26.83 19.47 15.97
C GLY A 177 25.75 18.66 16.70
N ASP A 178 25.92 18.54 18.02
CA ASP A 178 25.03 17.74 18.87
C ASP A 178 23.68 18.44 19.16
N GLY A 179 22.63 17.62 19.32
CA GLY A 179 21.31 18.09 19.78
C GLY A 179 20.52 18.93 18.76
N LYS A 180 20.92 18.92 17.49
CA LYS A 180 20.23 19.64 16.40
C LYS A 180 19.17 18.76 15.75
N LEU A 181 18.09 19.38 15.26
CA LEU A 181 17.07 18.71 14.44
C LEU A 181 17.62 18.50 13.03
N ALA A 182 17.64 17.25 12.56
CA ALA A 182 17.99 16.92 11.18
C ALA A 182 16.72 16.81 10.33
N VAL A 183 16.70 17.51 9.19
CA VAL A 183 15.64 17.44 8.19
C VAL A 183 16.25 17.00 6.87
N PHE A 184 15.61 16.04 6.20
CA PHE A 184 16.01 15.59 4.87
C PHE A 184 15.17 16.30 3.82
N VAL A 185 15.82 16.99 2.91
CA VAL A 185 15.19 17.61 1.75
C VAL A 185 15.63 16.86 0.51
N GLU A 186 14.71 16.14 -0.11
CA GLU A 186 14.96 15.43 -1.36
C GLU A 186 14.58 16.32 -2.54
N SER A 187 15.55 16.62 -3.41
CA SER A 187 15.28 17.26 -4.68
C SER A 187 15.00 16.20 -5.75
N GLY A 188 13.90 16.35 -6.47
CA GLY A 188 13.68 15.56 -7.68
C GLY A 188 14.69 15.94 -8.78
N PRO A 189 14.64 15.28 -9.95
CA PRO A 189 15.47 15.64 -11.11
C PRO A 189 15.25 17.08 -11.61
N TYR A 190 14.19 17.74 -11.13
CA TYR A 190 13.83 19.11 -11.47
C TYR A 190 14.17 20.12 -10.35
N GLY A 191 14.95 19.71 -9.34
CA GLY A 191 15.35 20.57 -8.23
C GLY A 191 14.35 20.62 -7.08
N ILE A 192 14.60 21.52 -6.13
CA ILE A 192 13.72 21.81 -4.98
C ILE A 192 12.77 22.92 -5.41
N ALA A 193 11.46 22.67 -5.36
CA ALA A 193 10.48 23.72 -5.57
C ALA A 193 10.44 24.62 -4.32
N VAL A 194 10.84 25.87 -4.49
CA VAL A 194 10.67 26.92 -3.47
C VAL A 194 9.36 27.64 -3.77
N TYR A 195 8.49 27.73 -2.79
CA TYR A 195 7.22 28.43 -2.88
C TYR A 195 7.27 29.65 -1.96
N ASP A 196 6.81 30.81 -2.43
CA ASP A 196 6.76 32.05 -1.64
C ASP A 196 5.74 31.95 -0.48
N GLU A 197 4.75 31.08 -0.63
CA GLU A 197 3.77 30.75 0.39
C GLU A 197 3.77 29.24 0.59
N GLU A 198 3.62 28.80 1.85
CA GLU A 198 3.43 27.39 2.17
C GLU A 198 2.24 26.89 1.34
N PRO A 199 2.42 25.87 0.47
CA PRO A 199 1.31 25.35 -0.31
C PRO A 199 0.31 24.84 0.69
N THR A 200 -0.76 25.61 0.92
CA THR A 200 -1.78 25.26 1.87
C THR A 200 -2.23 23.89 1.41
N ALA A 201 -1.97 22.87 2.24
CA ALA A 201 -2.52 21.55 2.04
C ALA A 201 -4.03 21.70 2.24
N LYS A 202 -4.71 22.28 1.24
CA LYS A 202 -6.15 22.24 1.08
C LYS A 202 -6.43 20.78 0.78
N TYR A 203 -6.48 19.99 1.84
CA TYR A 203 -7.07 18.68 1.79
C TYR A 203 -8.48 18.92 1.25
N PRO A 204 -8.82 18.33 0.10
CA PRO A 204 -10.16 18.53 -0.47
C PRO A 204 -11.17 18.03 0.55
N THR A 205 -12.10 18.89 0.95
CA THR A 205 -13.14 18.52 1.92
C THR A 205 -14.49 18.42 1.24
N GLY A 206 -15.35 17.51 1.71
CA GLY A 206 -16.68 17.31 1.14
C GLY A 206 -16.65 16.80 -0.30
N LEU A 207 -17.30 17.54 -1.21
CA LEU A 207 -17.44 17.14 -2.61
C LEU A 207 -16.18 17.38 -3.46
N GLU A 208 -15.23 18.17 -2.99
CA GLU A 208 -13.95 18.42 -3.68
C GLU A 208 -13.11 17.12 -3.82
N VAL A 209 -13.36 16.14 -2.96
CA VAL A 209 -12.70 14.81 -3.01
C VAL A 209 -12.99 14.11 -4.35
N PHE A 210 -14.13 14.40 -4.99
CA PHE A 210 -14.51 13.80 -6.27
C PHE A 210 -13.78 14.40 -7.49
N THR A 211 -13.06 15.52 -7.34
CA THR A 211 -12.38 16.20 -8.45
C THR A 211 -10.85 16.11 -8.38
N VAL A 212 -10.30 15.67 -7.26
CA VAL A 212 -8.85 15.56 -7.04
C VAL A 212 -8.37 14.15 -7.38
N TRP A 213 -7.36 14.05 -8.25
CA TRP A 213 -6.67 12.78 -8.52
C TRP A 213 -5.64 12.51 -7.40
N PRO A 214 -5.52 11.29 -6.84
CA PRO A 214 -6.18 10.02 -7.20
C PRO A 214 -7.44 9.71 -6.36
N LEU A 215 -7.93 10.66 -5.56
CA LEU A 215 -9.06 10.47 -4.65
C LEU A 215 -10.40 10.26 -5.38
N ALA A 216 -10.59 10.92 -6.52
CA ALA A 216 -11.81 10.86 -7.32
C ALA A 216 -12.31 9.43 -7.64
N PRO A 217 -11.50 8.53 -8.25
CA PRO A 217 -11.95 7.17 -8.50
C PRO A 217 -12.28 6.43 -7.21
N ILE A 218 -11.47 6.58 -6.15
CA ILE A 218 -11.71 5.89 -4.87
C ILE A 218 -13.05 6.32 -4.25
N ALA A 219 -13.30 7.63 -4.18
CA ALA A 219 -14.53 8.19 -3.64
C ALA A 219 -15.77 7.76 -4.45
N LEU A 220 -15.67 7.67 -5.78
CA LEU A 220 -16.75 7.20 -6.63
C LEU A 220 -17.15 5.74 -6.32
N HIS A 221 -16.18 4.86 -6.09
CA HIS A 221 -16.47 3.46 -5.72
C HIS A 221 -17.19 3.37 -4.36
N PHE A 222 -16.76 4.16 -3.37
CA PHE A 222 -17.45 4.22 -2.08
C PHE A 222 -18.86 4.80 -2.18
N ALA A 223 -19.07 5.79 -3.04
CA ALA A 223 -20.41 6.34 -3.30
C ALA A 223 -21.34 5.27 -3.91
N VAL A 224 -20.86 4.51 -4.89
CA VAL A 224 -21.61 3.39 -5.49
C VAL A 224 -21.91 2.31 -4.45
N LEU A 225 -20.92 1.94 -3.63
CA LEU A 225 -21.11 0.98 -2.53
C LEU A 225 -22.16 1.47 -1.53
N GLY A 226 -22.10 2.75 -1.14
CA GLY A 226 -23.07 3.37 -0.25
C GLY A 226 -24.49 3.33 -0.82
N ILE A 227 -24.66 3.58 -2.12
CA ILE A 227 -25.95 3.46 -2.80
C ILE A 227 -26.46 2.01 -2.76
N ILE A 228 -25.60 1.02 -3.01
CA ILE A 228 -25.96 -0.40 -2.92
C ILE A 228 -26.40 -0.76 -1.51
N VAL A 229 -25.66 -0.32 -0.48
CA VAL A 229 -26.01 -0.55 0.92
C VAL A 229 -27.34 0.11 1.26
N CYS A 230 -27.59 1.33 0.79
CA CYS A 230 -28.90 1.97 0.93
C CYS A 230 -30.00 1.12 0.31
N PHE A 231 -29.82 0.57 -0.89
CA PHE A 231 -30.81 -0.32 -1.50
C PHE A 231 -30.98 -1.66 -0.76
N CYS A 232 -29.91 -2.20 -0.16
CA CYS A 232 -30.01 -3.40 0.69
C CYS A 232 -30.69 -3.13 2.03
N MET A 233 -30.56 -1.92 2.58
CA MET A 233 -31.13 -1.52 3.86
C MET A 233 -32.48 -0.81 3.74
N LEU A 234 -32.92 -0.45 2.53
CA LEU A 234 -34.28 0.03 2.32
C LEU A 234 -35.22 -1.11 2.73
N PRO A 235 -36.08 -0.91 3.74
CA PRO A 235 -37.06 -1.91 4.12
C PRO A 235 -37.86 -2.22 2.86
N ILE A 236 -37.99 -3.51 2.53
CA ILE A 236 -38.79 -3.98 1.40
C ILE A 236 -40.18 -3.35 1.58
N PHE A 237 -40.48 -2.29 0.83
CA PHE A 237 -41.78 -1.65 0.80
C PHE A 237 -42.73 -2.53 -0.03
N GLY A 238 -42.96 -3.74 0.47
CA GLY A 238 -44.07 -4.58 0.07
C GLY A 238 -45.11 -4.55 1.17
N ARG A 239 -46.40 -4.58 0.81
CA ARG A 239 -47.40 -5.03 1.78
C ARG A 239 -46.93 -6.38 2.32
N PRO A 240 -46.83 -6.57 3.64
CA PRO A 240 -46.60 -7.89 4.20
C PRO A 240 -47.62 -8.83 3.58
N ILE A 241 -47.16 -9.77 2.77
CA ILE A 241 -48.01 -10.88 2.35
C ILE A 241 -48.09 -11.72 3.60
N GLU A 242 -49.21 -11.66 4.31
CA GLU A 242 -49.49 -12.63 5.37
C GLU A 242 -49.45 -14.00 4.67
N PRO A 243 -48.44 -14.85 4.96
CA PRO A 243 -48.52 -16.22 4.51
C PRO A 243 -49.80 -16.78 5.13
N GLU A 244 -50.60 -17.52 4.37
CA GLU A 244 -51.72 -18.28 4.95
C GLU A 244 -51.14 -19.19 6.03
N LEU A 245 -51.26 -18.74 7.28
CA LEU A 245 -50.84 -19.52 8.43
C LEU A 245 -51.84 -20.66 8.53
N ASP A 246 -51.38 -21.85 8.19
CA ASP A 246 -52.08 -23.10 8.49
C ASP A 246 -52.53 -23.05 9.97
N SER A 247 -53.85 -23.02 10.18
CA SER A 247 -54.45 -22.89 11.50
C SER A 247 -53.93 -24.00 12.41
N ILE A 248 -53.27 -23.61 13.50
CA ILE A 248 -52.80 -24.51 14.57
C ILE A 248 -54.00 -25.24 15.25
N SER A 249 -55.21 -24.74 15.03
CA SER A 249 -56.47 -25.33 15.50
C SER A 249 -57.15 -26.23 14.45
N ASP A 250 -56.43 -26.69 13.42
CA ASP A 250 -56.98 -27.66 12.49
C ASP A 250 -56.93 -29.07 13.12
N PHE A 251 -57.94 -29.36 13.94
CA PHE A 251 -58.17 -30.65 14.59
C PHE A 251 -58.08 -31.83 13.61
N GLY A 252 -58.38 -31.59 12.33
CA GLY A 252 -58.26 -32.58 11.25
C GLY A 252 -56.84 -33.13 11.10
N LYS A 253 -55.82 -32.26 11.10
CA LYS A 253 -54.41 -32.67 10.95
C LYS A 253 -53.93 -33.53 12.13
N HIS A 254 -54.46 -33.29 13.33
CA HIS A 254 -54.14 -34.09 14.51
C HIS A 254 -54.80 -35.47 14.47
N ILE A 255 -56.05 -35.56 14.02
CA ILE A 255 -56.75 -36.84 13.80
C ILE A 255 -56.03 -37.64 12.70
N GLU A 256 -55.60 -36.98 11.63
CA GLU A 256 -54.86 -37.62 10.56
C GLU A 256 -53.51 -38.19 11.04
N ALA A 257 -52.77 -37.42 11.85
CA ALA A 257 -51.54 -37.89 12.47
C ALA A 257 -51.75 -39.10 13.40
N LEU A 258 -52.84 -39.10 14.18
CA LEU A 258 -53.21 -40.23 15.04
C LEU A 258 -53.59 -41.46 14.20
N GLY A 259 -54.33 -41.27 13.11
CA GLY A 259 -54.67 -42.34 12.17
C GLY A 259 -53.42 -42.99 11.56
N ARG A 260 -52.47 -42.18 11.08
CA ARG A 260 -51.19 -42.66 10.55
C ARG A 260 -50.35 -43.37 11.62
N LEU A 261 -50.42 -42.94 12.88
CA LEU A 261 -49.74 -43.61 13.98
C LEU A 261 -50.30 -45.01 14.22
N LEU A 262 -51.64 -45.14 14.27
CA LEU A 262 -52.31 -46.43 14.45
C LEU A 262 -52.10 -47.37 13.26
N GLU A 263 -52.08 -46.83 12.04
CA GLU A 263 -51.75 -47.60 10.83
C GLU A 263 -50.31 -48.13 10.87
N ARG A 264 -49.36 -47.29 11.30
CA ARG A 264 -47.94 -47.65 11.37
C ARG A 264 -47.66 -48.72 12.43
N THR A 265 -48.38 -48.75 13.54
CA THR A 265 -48.19 -49.77 14.58
C THR A 265 -48.80 -51.12 14.20
N ARG A 266 -49.71 -51.17 13.22
CA ARG A 266 -50.42 -52.38 12.74
C ARG A 266 -51.11 -53.20 13.84
N ASP A 267 -51.40 -52.59 14.98
CA ASP A 267 -52.10 -53.22 16.09
C ASP A 267 -53.61 -53.00 15.98
N ASP A 268 -54.26 -53.84 15.16
CA ASP A 268 -55.69 -53.77 14.86
C ASP A 268 -56.55 -53.93 16.12
N LYS A 269 -56.12 -54.78 17.07
CA LYS A 269 -56.87 -55.01 18.31
C LYS A 269 -56.86 -53.76 19.19
N TYR A 270 -55.71 -53.11 19.33
CA TYR A 270 -55.60 -51.86 20.07
C TYR A 270 -56.38 -50.72 19.39
N ALA A 271 -56.27 -50.59 18.07
CA ALA A 271 -56.99 -49.58 17.30
C ALA A 271 -58.52 -49.73 17.45
N ARG A 272 -59.06 -50.94 17.30
CA ARG A 272 -60.48 -51.25 17.50
C ARG A 272 -60.95 -50.96 18.92
N THR A 273 -60.14 -51.30 19.92
CA THR A 273 -60.45 -51.03 21.34
C THR A 273 -60.54 -49.52 21.59
N ARG A 274 -59.61 -48.73 21.05
CA ARG A 274 -59.63 -47.26 21.19
C ARG A 274 -60.79 -46.61 20.47
N LEU A 275 -61.11 -47.07 19.26
CA LEU A 275 -62.31 -46.64 18.53
C LEU A 275 -63.58 -46.94 19.32
N ARG A 276 -63.73 -48.16 19.86
CA ARG A 276 -64.88 -48.55 20.68
C ARG A 276 -65.06 -47.61 21.89
N GLN A 277 -63.98 -47.39 22.65
CA GLN A 277 -63.98 -46.48 23.81
C GLN A 277 -64.39 -45.05 23.43
N TYR A 278 -63.94 -44.55 22.27
CA TYR A 278 -64.34 -43.24 21.79
C TYR A 278 -65.84 -43.17 21.49
N TYR A 279 -66.38 -44.16 20.77
CA TYR A 279 -67.80 -44.21 20.42
C TYR A 279 -68.70 -44.37 21.66
N GLU A 280 -68.34 -45.23 22.60
CA GLU A 280 -69.06 -45.36 23.88
C GLU A 280 -69.06 -44.05 24.67
N LYS A 281 -67.93 -43.35 24.74
CA LYS A 281 -67.81 -42.11 25.51
C LYS A 281 -68.50 -40.91 24.87
N VAL A 282 -68.48 -40.82 23.54
CA VAL A 282 -68.99 -39.63 22.81
C VAL A 282 -70.42 -39.84 22.32
N LYS A 283 -70.77 -41.03 21.86
CA LYS A 283 -72.09 -41.35 21.28
C LYS A 283 -72.93 -42.28 22.15
N GLY A 284 -72.38 -42.81 23.25
CA GLY A 284 -73.09 -43.69 24.19
C GLY A 284 -73.18 -45.15 23.76
N GLU A 285 -72.87 -45.47 22.50
CA GLU A 285 -72.97 -46.84 21.96
C GLU A 285 -71.87 -47.09 20.92
N ALA A 286 -71.31 -48.30 20.92
CA ALA A 286 -70.32 -48.74 19.94
C ALA A 286 -70.99 -49.32 18.68
N PRO A 287 -70.56 -48.94 17.47
CA PRO A 287 -71.13 -49.49 16.24
C PRO A 287 -70.81 -50.97 16.07
N ALA A 288 -71.77 -51.73 15.52
CA ALA A 288 -71.75 -53.20 15.47
C ALA A 288 -70.48 -53.82 14.83
N PHE A 289 -69.82 -53.12 13.90
CA PHE A 289 -68.60 -53.62 13.26
C PHE A 289 -67.35 -53.57 14.16
N LEU A 290 -67.41 -52.88 15.31
CA LEU A 290 -66.35 -52.84 16.32
C LEU A 290 -66.57 -53.83 17.47
N VAL A 291 -67.69 -54.56 17.48
CA VAL A 291 -67.99 -55.62 18.44
C VAL A 291 -67.47 -56.93 17.85
N GLU A 292 -66.58 -57.63 18.55
CA GLU A 292 -66.11 -58.94 18.09
C GLU A 292 -67.29 -59.92 18.05
N PRO A 293 -67.47 -60.73 17.00
CA PRO A 293 -68.54 -61.74 16.98
C PRO A 293 -68.30 -62.74 18.11
N GLU A 294 -69.32 -62.98 18.94
CA GLU A 294 -69.29 -64.05 19.94
C GLU A 294 -68.88 -65.36 19.26
N VAL A 295 -67.77 -65.94 19.71
CA VAL A 295 -67.44 -67.34 19.43
C VAL A 295 -68.53 -68.16 20.12
N GLY A 296 -69.48 -68.65 19.33
CA GLY A 296 -70.56 -69.51 19.80
C GLY A 296 -70.01 -70.73 20.56
N PRO A 297 -70.78 -71.29 21.51
CA PRO A 297 -70.29 -72.32 22.41
C PRO A 297 -69.82 -73.58 21.64
N PRO A 298 -68.81 -74.30 22.15
CA PRO A 298 -68.24 -75.46 21.47
C PRO A 298 -69.29 -76.55 21.27
N ILE A 299 -69.38 -77.04 20.04
CA ILE A 299 -70.23 -78.16 19.63
C ILE A 299 -69.86 -79.39 20.47
N ARG A 300 -70.83 -79.93 21.22
CA ARG A 300 -70.72 -81.18 21.99
C ARG A 300 -70.27 -82.32 21.07
N SER A 301 -69.06 -82.84 21.26
CA SER A 301 -68.71 -84.18 20.79
C SER A 301 -69.35 -85.21 21.72
N THR A 302 -70.18 -86.08 21.15
CA THR A 302 -70.76 -87.26 21.82
C THR A 302 -69.68 -88.32 22.06
N PRO A 303 -69.80 -89.14 23.12
CA PRO A 303 -68.72 -90.03 23.58
C PRO A 303 -68.78 -91.40 22.89
N PRO A 304 -67.64 -92.03 22.56
CA PRO A 304 -67.59 -93.47 22.40
C PRO A 304 -67.35 -94.16 23.76
N MET A 305 -68.18 -95.18 24.02
CA MET A 305 -68.20 -96.04 25.20
C MET A 305 -66.98 -96.99 25.30
N PRO A 306 -66.79 -97.64 26.46
CA PRO A 306 -65.49 -98.15 26.92
C PRO A 306 -65.32 -99.67 26.72
N SER A 307 -64.06 -100.12 26.70
CA SER A 307 -63.58 -101.37 27.33
C SER A 307 -62.06 -101.46 27.13
N ALA A 308 -61.24 -101.34 28.19
CA ALA A 308 -60.86 -102.38 29.16
C ALA A 308 -59.71 -103.28 28.64
N PRO A 309 -58.98 -104.00 29.50
CA PRO A 309 -57.76 -103.52 30.14
C PRO A 309 -56.58 -104.49 29.88
N SER A 310 -55.52 -104.35 30.70
CA SER A 310 -54.42 -105.30 30.90
C SER A 310 -53.23 -105.10 29.95
N GLN A 311 -51.98 -105.31 30.35
CA GLN A 311 -51.38 -105.63 31.64
C GLN A 311 -49.88 -105.46 31.42
N SER A 312 -49.22 -104.88 32.43
CA SER A 312 -47.89 -105.25 32.93
C SER A 312 -46.86 -105.87 31.97
N SER A 313 -45.68 -105.28 31.91
CA SER A 313 -44.52 -105.72 32.72
C SER A 313 -43.49 -104.62 32.80
#